data_AF-A0A914RCH5-F1
#
_entry.id   AF-A0A914RCH5-F1
#
_cell.length_a   1.000
_cell.length_b   1.000
_cell.length_c   1.000
_cell.angle_alpha   90.00
_cell.angle_beta   90.00
_cell.angle_gamma   90.00
#
_symmetry.space_group_name_H-M   'P 1'
#
loop_
_entity.id
_entity.type
_entity.pdbx_description
1 polymer ?
#
loop_
_entity_poly.entity_id
_entity_poly.type
_entity_poly.pdbx_seq_one_letter_code
_entity_poly.pdbx_strand_id
1 'polypeptide(L)'
;MRRDKCGICGGDGSTCTTISGSYNERGSFGYNQVLKIPAGSANIEITQRGYRNQKDDDNYLGELCCNVHFPGDAVLEYSGSDNVVERINGTGPIRSDIYVHVLSVGNLYPPDIHYEFMVPNQN
;
A
#
# COMPACT_ATOMS: atom_id res chain seq x y z
N MET A 1 -6.49 -11.84 -23.08
CA MET A 1 -7.52 -11.48 -22.08
C MET A 1 -6.91 -10.51 -21.10
N ARG A 2 -7.64 -9.48 -20.67
CA ARG A 2 -7.19 -8.46 -19.71
C ARG A 2 -7.67 -8.84 -18.30
N ARG A 3 -6.88 -8.55 -17.25
CA ARG A 3 -7.37 -8.67 -15.86
C ARG A 3 -8.41 -7.59 -15.59
N ASP A 4 -9.46 -7.94 -14.88
CA ASP A 4 -10.42 -6.97 -14.34
C ASP A 4 -9.86 -6.23 -13.12
N LYS A 5 -10.67 -5.35 -12.53
CA LYS A 5 -10.31 -4.65 -11.30
C LYS A 5 -10.13 -5.58 -10.09
N CYS A 6 -10.53 -6.84 -10.15
CA CYS A 6 -10.31 -7.82 -9.09
C CYS A 6 -9.00 -8.60 -9.27
N GLY A 7 -8.26 -8.36 -10.35
CA GLY A 7 -7.06 -9.11 -10.68
C GLY A 7 -7.35 -10.46 -11.35
N ILE A 8 -8.60 -10.70 -11.79
CA ILE A 8 -9.01 -11.96 -12.45
C ILE A 8 -8.95 -11.78 -13.97
N CYS A 9 -8.24 -12.68 -14.65
CA CYS A 9 -8.17 -12.71 -16.12
C CYS A 9 -9.56 -13.01 -16.72
N GLY A 10 -10.14 -12.05 -17.45
CA GLY A 10 -11.46 -12.22 -18.06
C GLY A 10 -12.63 -12.12 -17.09
N GLY A 11 -12.40 -11.63 -15.85
CA GLY A 11 -13.47 -11.33 -14.92
C GLY A 11 -14.28 -10.08 -15.32
N ASP A 12 -15.40 -9.86 -14.63
CA ASP A 12 -16.32 -8.75 -14.85
C ASP A 12 -16.24 -7.66 -13.77
N GLY A 13 -15.35 -7.81 -12.78
CA GLY A 13 -15.18 -6.90 -11.67
C GLY A 13 -16.25 -7.01 -10.57
N SER A 14 -17.11 -8.03 -10.57
CA SER A 14 -18.17 -8.20 -9.57
C SER A 14 -17.73 -8.96 -8.30
N THR A 15 -16.59 -9.65 -8.34
CA THR A 15 -16.13 -10.57 -7.27
C THR A 15 -15.35 -9.88 -6.15
N CYS A 16 -15.21 -8.55 -6.19
CA CYS A 16 -14.43 -7.79 -5.23
C CYS A 16 -14.98 -6.36 -5.06
N THR A 17 -14.60 -5.74 -3.94
CA THR A 17 -14.93 -4.35 -3.59
C THR A 17 -13.67 -3.52 -3.45
N THR A 18 -13.72 -2.25 -3.85
CA THR A 18 -12.62 -1.29 -3.68
C THR A 18 -12.69 -0.66 -2.29
N ILE A 19 -11.57 -0.68 -1.56
CA ILE A 19 -11.37 0.02 -0.30
C ILE A 19 -10.38 1.15 -0.56
N SER A 20 -10.73 2.37 -0.15
CA SER A 20 -9.82 3.52 -0.22
C SER A 20 -9.91 4.35 1.06
N GLY A 21 -8.86 5.12 1.32
CA GLY A 21 -8.79 5.98 2.49
C GLY A 21 -7.50 6.78 2.56
N SER A 22 -7.33 7.48 3.67
CA SER A 22 -6.12 8.25 3.97
C SER A 22 -5.72 8.07 5.42
N TYR A 23 -4.44 8.28 5.71
CA TYR A 23 -3.88 8.28 7.04
C TYR A 23 -3.01 9.52 7.21
N ASN A 24 -3.41 10.36 8.15
CA ASN A 24 -2.76 11.62 8.50
C ASN A 24 -2.70 11.84 10.02
N GLU A 25 -2.69 10.75 10.78
CA GLU A 25 -2.60 10.81 12.22
C GLU A 25 -1.16 11.06 12.65
N ARG A 26 -0.98 11.90 13.67
CA ARG A 26 0.32 12.14 14.26
C ARG A 26 0.78 10.88 15.00
N GLY A 27 1.75 10.18 14.41
CA GLY A 27 2.35 9.00 15.00
C GLY A 27 3.30 9.27 16.17
N SER A 28 3.87 8.18 16.66
CA SER A 28 5.00 8.17 17.58
C SER A 28 6.32 7.99 16.83
N PHE A 29 7.44 8.21 17.51
CA PHE A 29 8.74 7.96 16.91
C PHE A 29 8.92 6.46 16.61
N GLY A 30 9.35 6.11 15.40
CA GLY A 30 9.50 4.73 14.94
C GLY A 30 8.40 4.29 13.96
N TYR A 31 8.18 2.98 13.89
CA TYR A 31 7.18 2.38 12.99
C TYR A 31 5.77 2.49 13.57
N ASN A 32 4.87 3.12 12.84
CA ASN A 32 3.46 3.23 13.17
C ASN A 32 2.64 2.44 12.14
N GLN A 33 1.74 1.58 12.60
CA GLN A 33 0.88 0.79 11.71
C GLN A 33 -0.20 1.68 11.10
N VAL A 34 -0.29 1.70 9.78
CA VAL A 34 -1.24 2.51 9.00
C VAL A 34 -2.49 1.69 8.72
N LEU A 35 -2.34 0.51 8.10
CA LEU A 35 -3.45 -0.38 7.81
C LEU A 35 -2.99 -1.83 7.65
N LYS A 36 -3.98 -2.74 7.75
CA LYS A 36 -3.86 -4.14 7.38
C LYS A 36 -4.58 -4.37 6.06
N ILE A 37 -3.90 -4.96 5.08
CA ILE A 37 -4.50 -5.39 3.81
C ILE A 37 -4.61 -6.93 3.85
N PRO A 38 -5.82 -7.50 3.75
CA PRO A 38 -6.03 -8.93 3.92
C PRO A 38 -5.56 -9.74 2.70
N ALA A 39 -5.24 -11.01 2.94
CA ALA A 39 -4.98 -11.98 1.87
C ALA A 39 -6.11 -11.99 0.82
N GLY A 40 -5.73 -12.14 -0.44
CA GLY A 40 -6.62 -12.07 -1.60
C GLY A 40 -6.79 -10.66 -2.18
N SER A 41 -6.32 -9.62 -1.49
CA SER A 41 -6.36 -8.25 -2.02
C SER A 41 -5.46 -8.04 -3.22
N ALA A 42 -5.93 -7.24 -4.19
CA ALA A 42 -5.25 -6.96 -5.46
C ALA A 42 -5.35 -5.46 -5.81
N ASN A 43 -4.63 -5.04 -6.86
CA ASN A 43 -4.60 -3.64 -7.34
C ASN A 43 -4.35 -2.66 -6.18
N ILE A 44 -3.32 -2.96 -5.40
CA ILE A 44 -2.92 -2.16 -4.24
C ILE A 44 -2.16 -0.94 -4.78
N GLU A 45 -2.57 0.25 -4.39
CA GLU A 45 -1.82 1.49 -4.56
C GLU A 45 -1.78 2.21 -3.22
N ILE A 46 -0.58 2.48 -2.72
CA ILE A 46 -0.36 3.26 -1.51
C ILE A 46 0.64 4.34 -1.86
N THR A 47 0.32 5.57 -1.49
CA THR A 47 1.21 6.71 -1.69
C THR A 47 1.43 7.43 -0.38
N GLN A 48 2.67 7.82 -0.12
CA GLN A 48 3.02 8.78 0.91
C GLN A 48 3.56 10.01 0.19
N ARG A 49 3.08 11.18 0.56
CA ARG A 49 3.57 12.45 0.03
C ARG A 49 4.40 13.17 1.08
N GLY A 50 5.61 13.52 0.66
CA GLY A 50 6.53 14.34 1.39
C GLY A 50 5.92 15.63 1.93
N TYR A 51 6.06 15.87 3.23
CA TYR A 51 5.71 17.16 3.83
C TYR A 51 6.36 18.32 3.05
N ARG A 52 5.55 19.33 2.70
CA ARG A 52 5.97 20.49 1.87
C ARG A 52 6.62 20.10 0.53
N ASN A 53 6.30 18.94 -0.02
CA ASN A 53 6.89 18.39 -1.25
C ASN A 53 8.41 18.20 -1.17
N GLN A 54 8.90 17.81 0.01
CA GLN A 54 10.30 17.43 0.21
C GLN A 54 10.37 15.91 0.41
N LYS A 55 11.43 15.26 -0.09
CA LYS A 55 11.67 13.82 0.16
C LYS A 55 12.20 13.56 1.58
N ASP A 56 12.86 14.54 2.17
CA ASP A 56 13.40 14.49 3.52
C ASP A 56 12.34 15.05 4.48
N ASP A 57 11.22 14.33 4.60
CA ASP A 57 10.03 14.80 5.30
C ASP A 57 9.75 14.10 6.63
N ASP A 58 10.75 13.36 7.12
CA ASP A 58 10.71 12.69 8.40
C ASP A 58 9.68 11.52 8.47
N ASN A 59 9.01 11.17 7.36
CA ASN A 59 8.00 10.10 7.29
C ASN A 59 8.19 9.20 6.05
N TYR A 60 8.68 7.98 6.27
CA TYR A 60 9.00 7.05 5.18
C TYR A 60 8.08 5.84 5.19
N LEU A 61 7.62 5.34 4.03
CA LEU A 61 6.85 4.10 4.01
C LEU A 61 7.71 2.94 4.52
N GLY A 62 7.23 2.31 5.59
CA GLY A 62 7.96 1.35 6.39
C GLY A 62 7.59 -0.11 6.06
N GLU A 63 8.64 -0.88 5.80
CA GLU A 63 8.76 -2.34 5.69
C GLU A 63 7.59 -3.11 5.03
N LEU A 64 7.71 -3.31 3.70
CA LEU A 64 7.29 -4.55 3.04
C LEU A 64 8.46 -5.55 3.10
N CYS A 65 8.77 -6.11 4.28
CA CYS A 65 9.71 -7.22 4.33
C CYS A 65 9.05 -8.40 3.61
N CYS A 66 9.45 -8.81 2.43
CA CYS A 66 10.60 -8.47 1.63
C CYS A 66 10.09 -8.63 0.21
N ASN A 67 10.06 -7.60 -0.64
CA ASN A 67 9.78 -7.69 -2.10
C ASN A 67 9.06 -9.00 -2.47
N VAL A 68 7.81 -9.17 -2.01
CA VAL A 68 7.24 -10.52 -1.94
C VAL A 68 6.88 -10.93 -3.36
N HIS A 69 7.84 -11.57 -4.02
CA HIS A 69 7.61 -12.27 -5.26
C HIS A 69 6.80 -13.51 -4.88
N PHE A 70 5.47 -13.40 -4.96
CA PHE A 70 4.64 -14.59 -4.98
C PHE A 70 4.81 -15.19 -6.38
N PRO A 71 5.49 -16.35 -6.54
CA PRO A 71 5.63 -16.95 -7.86
C PRO A 71 4.23 -17.19 -8.45
N GLY A 72 3.90 -16.44 -9.50
CA GLY A 72 2.71 -16.62 -10.34
C GLY A 72 1.75 -15.44 -10.42
N ASP A 73 1.46 -14.72 -9.32
CA ASP A 73 0.19 -13.98 -9.27
C ASP A 73 0.27 -12.52 -8.80
N ALA A 74 1.11 -12.19 -7.82
CA ALA A 74 1.17 -10.86 -7.20
C ALA A 74 2.61 -10.38 -7.05
N VAL A 75 2.87 -9.18 -7.56
CA VAL A 75 4.13 -8.45 -7.40
C VAL A 75 3.82 -7.18 -6.62
N LEU A 76 4.57 -6.94 -5.54
CA LEU A 76 4.57 -5.69 -4.78
C LEU A 76 5.85 -4.92 -5.09
N GLU A 77 5.70 -3.70 -5.59
CA GLU A 77 6.80 -2.81 -5.97
C GLU A 77 6.78 -1.56 -5.10
N TYR A 78 7.92 -1.25 -4.49
CA TYR A 78 8.10 -0.02 -3.73
C TYR A 78 9.06 0.91 -4.48
N SER A 79 8.68 2.18 -4.64
CA SER A 79 9.48 3.17 -5.39
C SER A 79 10.78 3.59 -4.69
N GLY A 80 10.90 3.35 -3.38
CA GLY A 80 12.00 3.84 -2.56
C GLY A 80 11.71 5.20 -1.92
N SER A 81 12.42 5.47 -0.82
CA SER A 81 12.28 6.66 0.03
C SER A 81 12.97 7.91 -0.53
N ASP A 82 13.76 7.78 -1.60
CA ASP A 82 14.44 8.92 -2.25
C ASP A 82 13.51 9.68 -3.22
N ASN A 83 12.19 9.61 -2.99
CA ASN A 83 11.16 10.22 -3.83
C ASN A 83 10.29 11.17 -2.99
N VAL A 84 9.86 12.28 -3.59
CA VAL A 84 8.89 13.19 -2.94
C VAL A 84 7.52 12.53 -2.75
N VAL A 85 7.19 11.57 -3.61
CA VAL A 85 6.01 10.71 -3.46
C VAL A 85 6.50 9.28 -3.46
N GLU A 86 6.49 8.66 -2.30
CA GLU A 86 6.75 7.23 -2.17
C GLU A 86 5.51 6.45 -2.58
N ARG A 87 5.69 5.33 -3.29
CA ARG A 87 4.59 4.50 -3.78
C ARG A 87 4.84 3.02 -3.56
N ILE A 88 3.81 2.31 -3.12
CA ILE A 88 3.71 0.85 -3.12
C ILE A 88 2.62 0.46 -4.10
N ASN A 89 2.97 -0.35 -5.10
CA ASN A 89 2.03 -0.88 -6.09
C ASN A 89 1.96 -2.40 -6.02
N GLY A 90 0.74 -2.95 -6.13
CA GLY A 90 0.47 -4.39 -6.14
C GLY A 90 -0.43 -4.80 -7.29
N THR A 91 0.03 -5.69 -8.18
CA THR A 91 -0.68 -6.01 -9.44
C THR A 91 -1.63 -7.21 -9.38
N GLY A 92 -1.57 -8.03 -8.34
CA GLY A 92 -2.42 -9.21 -8.22
C GLY A 92 -2.70 -9.63 -6.78
N PRO A 93 -3.50 -10.70 -6.59
CA PRO A 93 -3.96 -11.12 -5.28
C PRO A 93 -2.82 -11.56 -4.37
N ILE A 94 -2.60 -10.84 -3.27
CA ILE A 94 -1.60 -11.20 -2.26
C ILE A 94 -2.01 -12.50 -1.55
N ARG A 95 -1.05 -13.36 -1.17
CA ARG A 95 -1.37 -14.67 -0.54
C ARG A 95 -1.44 -14.63 0.98
N SER A 96 -0.94 -13.56 1.59
CA SER A 96 -0.91 -13.35 3.03
C SER A 96 -1.32 -11.93 3.35
N ASP A 97 -1.78 -11.72 4.57
CA ASP A 97 -2.02 -10.38 5.09
C ASP A 97 -0.71 -9.57 5.05
N ILE A 98 -0.81 -8.30 4.66
CA ILE A 98 0.30 -7.34 4.73
C ILE A 98 -0.07 -6.20 5.67
N TYR A 99 0.93 -5.74 6.41
CA TYR A 99 0.79 -4.67 7.39
C TYR A 99 1.62 -3.49 6.91
N VAL A 100 0.95 -2.42 6.55
CA VAL A 100 1.57 -1.20 6.04
C VAL A 100 1.96 -0.35 7.23
N HIS A 101 3.22 0.03 7.30
CA HIS A 101 3.73 0.92 8.33
C HIS A 101 4.25 2.21 7.72
N VAL A 102 4.35 3.23 8.56
CA VAL A 102 5.13 4.45 8.29
C VAL A 102 6.18 4.60 9.37
N LEU A 103 7.42 4.80 8.96
CA LEU A 103 8.53 5.13 9.82
C LEU A 103 8.56 6.65 9.99
N SER A 104 8.21 7.13 11.18
CA SER A 104 8.31 8.54 11.54
C SER A 104 9.59 8.77 12.35
N VAL A 105 10.51 9.56 11.82
CA VAL A 105 11.77 9.96 12.46
C VAL A 105 11.84 11.47 12.55
N GLY A 106 12.65 12.05 13.42
CA GLY A 106 12.78 13.51 13.50
C GLY A 106 11.51 14.23 13.97
N ASN A 107 11.01 15.17 13.16
CA ASN A 107 9.84 15.97 13.49
C ASN A 107 8.56 15.17 13.24
N LEU A 108 7.75 14.99 14.28
CA LEU A 108 6.48 14.26 14.22
C LEU A 108 5.37 15.06 13.50
N TYR A 109 5.65 15.55 12.29
CA TYR A 109 4.64 16.03 11.37
C TYR A 109 3.76 14.85 10.95
N PRO A 110 2.44 15.04 10.83
CA PRO A 110 1.59 13.96 10.37
C PRO A 110 1.96 13.56 8.94
N PRO A 111 2.02 12.25 8.64
CA PRO A 111 2.26 11.77 7.29
C PRO A 111 1.06 12.10 6.38
N ASP A 112 1.26 12.06 5.07
CA ASP A 112 0.20 12.24 4.07
C ASP A 112 0.07 10.97 3.23
N ILE A 113 -0.59 9.95 3.80
CA ILE A 113 -0.73 8.64 3.16
C ILE A 113 -2.12 8.49 2.57
N HIS A 114 -2.18 8.07 1.32
CA HIS A 114 -3.40 7.67 0.63
C HIS A 114 -3.27 6.22 0.17
N TYR A 115 -4.33 5.44 0.32
CA TYR A 115 -4.35 4.05 -0.11
C TYR A 115 -5.63 3.70 -0.84
N GLU A 116 -5.51 2.79 -1.80
CA GLU A 116 -6.58 2.13 -2.49
C GLU A 116 -6.19 0.67 -2.75
N PHE A 117 -7.10 -0.26 -2.50
CA PHE A 117 -6.89 -1.67 -2.82
C PHE A 117 -8.23 -2.39 -2.93
N MET A 118 -8.20 -3.55 -3.57
CA MET A 118 -9.39 -4.37 -3.77
C MET A 118 -9.43 -5.46 -2.72
N VAL A 119 -10.61 -5.81 -2.23
CA VAL A 119 -10.83 -6.93 -1.31
C VAL A 119 -11.83 -7.88 -1.96
N PRO A 120 -11.53 -9.20 -2.02
CA PRO A 120 -12.49 -10.19 -2.49
C PRO A 120 -13.78 -10.15 -1.67
N ASN A 121 -14.93 -10.28 -2.32
CA ASN A 121 -16.19 -10.39 -1.59
C ASN A 121 -16.20 -11.72 -0.80
N GLN A 122 -16.66 -11.68 0.45
CA GLN A 122 -16.86 -12.90 1.22
C GLN A 122 -18.06 -13.65 0.63
N ASN A 123 -17.80 -14.82 0.04
CA ASN A 123 -18.83 -15.79 -0.30
C ASN A 123 -19.06 -16.75 0.86
#